data_AF-A0A1J5RGX3-F1
#
_entry.id   AF-A0A1J5RGX3-F1
#
_cell.length_a   1.000
_cell.length_b   1.000
_cell.length_c   1.000
_cell.angle_alpha   90.00
_cell.angle_beta   90.00
_cell.angle_gamma   90.00
#
_symmetry.space_group_name_H-M   'P 1'
#
loop_
_entity.id
_entity.type
_entity.pdbx_description
1 polymer ?
#
loop_
_entity_poly.entity_id
_entity_poly.type
_entity_poly.pdbx_seq_one_letter_code
_entity_poly.pdbx_strand_id
1 'polypeptide(L)'
;MKNTHPLQGNEAAERIVRFFQANGFAGITEALIIRISLKTGHRAEIDTAFEEAHEQGMTPPVQQYFEIKPFGHFSDFRSFDDTRSAIQTDFTEALRMELPKVFFDKAPVVVDDAMASGTKYDALMKITDNIDGYAIAILLNDPDASFLEYLGTHRGNDWQQIMGKLEITAASLASEMNLL
;
A
#
# COMPACT_ATOMS: atom_id res chain seq x y z
N MET A 1 -21.43 -20.56 0.46
CA MET A 1 -20.93 -19.35 -0.22
C MET A 1 -19.43 -19.53 -0.38
N LYS A 2 -18.91 -19.52 -1.61
CA LYS A 2 -17.49 -19.78 -1.89
C LYS A 2 -16.69 -18.50 -1.64
N ASN A 3 -15.55 -18.62 -0.95
CA ASN A 3 -14.60 -17.55 -0.66
C ASN A 3 -13.96 -17.01 -1.95
N THR A 4 -14.67 -16.19 -2.72
CA THR A 4 -14.20 -15.60 -3.99
C THR A 4 -13.35 -14.36 -3.79
N HIS A 5 -13.52 -13.64 -2.68
CA HIS A 5 -12.82 -12.38 -2.43
C HIS A 5 -11.29 -12.49 -2.28
N PRO A 6 -10.72 -13.48 -1.56
CA PRO A 6 -9.26 -13.59 -1.41
C PRO A 6 -8.55 -13.96 -2.72
N LEU A 7 -9.18 -14.79 -3.56
CA LEU A 7 -8.63 -15.21 -4.85
C LEU A 7 -8.53 -14.02 -5.82
N GLN A 8 -9.57 -13.18 -5.88
CA GLN A 8 -9.56 -11.96 -6.69
C GLN A 8 -8.53 -10.93 -6.20
N GLY A 9 -8.37 -10.78 -4.88
CA GLY A 9 -7.34 -9.91 -4.31
C GLY A 9 -5.92 -10.37 -4.63
N ASN A 10 -5.66 -11.69 -4.64
CA ASN A 10 -4.34 -12.22 -4.96
C ASN A 10 -4.02 -12.07 -6.46
N GLU A 11 -4.98 -12.34 -7.34
CA GLU A 11 -4.82 -12.09 -8.79
C GLU A 11 -4.58 -10.60 -9.06
N ALA A 12 -5.26 -9.72 -8.33
CA ALA A 12 -5.03 -8.28 -8.39
C ALA A 12 -3.61 -7.90 -7.98
N ALA A 13 -3.13 -8.44 -6.84
CA ALA A 13 -1.78 -8.20 -6.35
C ALA A 13 -0.72 -8.70 -7.34
N GLU A 14 -0.93 -9.88 -7.95
CA GLU A 14 -0.04 -10.39 -8.99
C GLU A 14 0.00 -9.46 -10.20
N ARG A 15 -1.17 -9.03 -10.71
CA ARG A 15 -1.23 -8.08 -11.84
C ARG A 15 -0.51 -6.78 -11.54
N ILE A 16 -0.58 -6.27 -10.31
CA ILE A 16 0.16 -5.08 -9.87
C ILE A 16 1.67 -5.32 -9.95
N VAL A 17 2.17 -6.42 -9.39
CA VAL A 17 3.60 -6.77 -9.46
C VAL A 17 4.05 -6.90 -10.91
N ARG A 18 3.33 -7.68 -11.73
CA ARG A 18 3.66 -7.86 -13.15
C ARG A 18 3.58 -6.55 -13.93
N PHE A 19 2.65 -5.66 -13.60
CA PHE A 19 2.56 -4.33 -14.21
C PHE A 19 3.82 -3.50 -13.91
N PHE A 20 4.25 -3.44 -12.65
CA PHE A 20 5.46 -2.73 -12.27
C PHE A 20 6.70 -3.32 -12.94
N GLN A 21 6.87 -4.63 -12.90
CA GLN A 21 7.97 -5.34 -13.59
C GLN A 21 8.00 -5.03 -15.09
N ALA A 22 6.84 -5.02 -15.76
CA ALA A 22 6.74 -4.72 -17.20
C ALA A 22 7.03 -3.24 -17.54
N ASN A 23 6.98 -2.34 -16.57
CA ASN A 23 7.28 -0.91 -16.74
C ASN A 23 8.64 -0.51 -16.14
N GLY A 24 9.55 -1.49 -15.98
CA GLY A 24 10.95 -1.25 -15.58
C GLY A 24 11.26 -1.65 -14.13
N PHE A 25 10.26 -1.72 -13.26
CA PHE A 25 10.44 -2.01 -11.84
C PHE A 25 10.60 -3.52 -11.57
N ALA A 26 11.63 -4.13 -12.18
CA ALA A 26 11.87 -5.57 -12.13
C ALA A 26 12.17 -6.09 -10.71
N GLY A 27 12.65 -5.23 -9.81
CA GLY A 27 12.93 -5.55 -8.41
C GLY A 27 11.66 -5.65 -7.54
N ILE A 28 10.52 -5.12 -7.97
CA ILE A 28 9.26 -5.30 -7.25
C ILE A 28 8.85 -6.76 -7.36
N THR A 29 8.81 -7.46 -6.23
CA THR A 29 8.59 -8.91 -6.15
C THR A 29 7.38 -9.28 -5.31
N GLU A 30 6.85 -8.31 -4.57
CA GLU A 30 5.72 -8.52 -3.70
C GLU A 30 4.81 -7.30 -3.65
N ALA A 31 3.50 -7.57 -3.62
CA ALA A 31 2.46 -6.60 -3.37
C ALA A 31 1.47 -7.13 -2.33
N LEU A 32 1.17 -6.30 -1.34
CA LEU A 32 0.10 -6.53 -0.37
C LEU A 32 -0.95 -5.43 -0.49
N ILE A 33 -2.14 -5.80 -0.92
CA ILE A 33 -3.32 -4.93 -0.95
C ILE A 33 -3.97 -4.95 0.41
N ILE A 34 -4.14 -3.76 1.00
CA ILE A 34 -4.79 -3.57 2.30
C ILE A 34 -5.98 -2.62 2.16
N ARG A 35 -7.01 -2.86 2.99
CA ARG A 35 -8.08 -1.91 3.24
C ARG A 35 -7.79 -1.19 4.53
N ILE A 36 -7.88 0.13 4.50
CA ILE A 36 -7.70 1.00 5.65
C ILE A 36 -9.05 1.65 5.93
N SER A 37 -9.65 1.33 7.07
CA SER A 37 -10.89 1.95 7.54
C SER A 37 -10.61 2.85 8.72
N LEU A 38 -11.30 3.99 8.80
CA LEU A 38 -11.26 4.85 9.97
C LEU A 38 -12.13 4.25 11.09
N LYS A 39 -11.55 4.04 12.27
CA LYS A 39 -12.27 3.59 13.47
C LYS A 39 -12.88 4.78 14.20
N THR A 40 -12.10 5.83 14.41
CA THR A 40 -12.47 7.00 15.20
C THR A 40 -11.54 8.18 14.91
N GLY A 41 -11.92 9.36 15.39
CA GLY A 41 -11.13 10.59 15.33
C GLY A 41 -11.31 11.34 14.01
N HIS A 42 -10.83 12.58 13.98
CA HIS A 42 -10.74 13.38 12.76
C HIS A 42 -9.28 13.65 12.41
N ARG A 43 -9.01 14.03 11.15
CA ARG A 43 -7.65 14.22 10.64
C ARG A 43 -6.72 14.99 11.59
N ALA A 44 -7.13 16.18 12.05
CA ALA A 44 -6.27 17.00 12.91
C ALA A 44 -5.88 16.31 14.24
N GLU A 45 -6.79 15.55 14.86
CA GLU A 45 -6.51 14.80 16.09
C GLU A 45 -5.51 13.66 15.82
N ILE A 46 -5.72 12.96 14.71
CA ILE A 46 -4.89 11.83 14.30
C ILE A 46 -3.48 12.30 13.94
N ASP A 47 -3.37 13.36 13.14
CA ASP A 47 -2.09 13.95 12.73
C ASP A 47 -1.29 14.37 13.98
N THR A 48 -1.91 15.05 14.95
CA THR A 48 -1.28 15.39 16.23
C THR A 48 -0.85 14.15 17.02
N ALA A 49 -1.69 13.14 17.15
CA ALA A 49 -1.35 11.93 17.90
C ALA A 49 -0.19 11.12 17.27
N PHE A 50 -0.07 11.16 15.94
CA PHE A 50 1.03 10.54 15.21
C PHE A 50 2.33 11.33 15.39
N GLU A 51 2.27 12.66 15.28
CA GLU A 51 3.41 13.55 15.49
C GLU A 51 3.95 13.44 16.93
N GLU A 52 3.08 13.49 17.94
CA GLU A 52 3.46 13.32 19.35
C GLU A 52 4.12 11.97 19.61
N ALA A 53 3.61 10.88 19.01
CA ALA A 53 4.22 9.56 19.15
C ALA A 53 5.63 9.55 18.54
N HIS A 54 5.80 10.15 17.37
CA HIS A 54 7.11 10.24 16.70
C HIS A 54 8.11 11.07 17.53
N GLU A 55 7.70 12.23 18.05
CA GLU A 55 8.55 13.07 18.91
C GLU A 55 9.00 12.36 20.19
N GLN A 56 8.17 11.46 20.71
CA GLN A 56 8.45 10.66 21.90
C GLN A 56 9.22 9.36 21.59
N GLY A 57 9.55 9.08 20.32
CA GLY A 57 10.18 7.84 19.89
C GLY A 57 9.29 6.60 20.13
N MET A 58 7.98 6.78 20.12
CA MET A 58 6.98 5.74 20.27
C MET A 58 6.42 5.29 18.92
N THR A 59 5.90 4.06 18.86
CA THR A 59 5.21 3.57 17.67
C THR A 59 3.93 4.37 17.42
N PRO A 60 3.64 4.77 16.17
CA PRO A 60 2.43 5.51 15.84
C PRO A 60 1.18 4.74 16.24
N PRO A 61 0.13 5.40 16.78
CA PRO A 61 -1.07 4.75 17.34
C PRO A 61 -2.03 4.26 16.24
N VAL A 62 -1.54 3.51 15.26
CA VAL A 62 -2.28 3.06 14.08
C VAL A 62 -3.56 2.31 14.46
N GLN A 63 -3.47 1.33 15.37
CA GLN A 63 -4.61 0.50 15.74
C GLN A 63 -5.69 1.23 16.55
N GLN A 64 -5.36 2.40 17.11
CA GLN A 64 -6.34 3.24 17.80
C GLN A 64 -7.29 3.88 16.80
N TYR A 65 -6.76 4.41 15.70
CA TYR A 65 -7.53 5.22 14.73
C TYR A 65 -7.92 4.47 13.47
N PHE A 66 -7.16 3.45 13.07
CA PHE A 66 -7.38 2.73 11.83
C PHE A 66 -7.56 1.23 12.05
N GLU A 67 -8.36 0.62 11.19
CA GLU A 67 -8.42 -0.81 11.00
C GLU A 67 -7.75 -1.14 9.66
N ILE A 68 -6.72 -1.99 9.68
CA ILE A 68 -6.00 -2.43 8.48
C ILE A 68 -6.34 -3.90 8.25
N LYS A 69 -6.92 -4.19 7.08
CA LYS A 69 -7.30 -5.55 6.68
C LYS A 69 -6.59 -5.92 5.38
N PRO A 70 -5.70 -6.93 5.39
CA PRO A 70 -5.21 -7.53 4.16
C PRO A 70 -6.37 -8.02 3.29
N PHE A 71 -6.31 -7.71 2.01
CA PHE A 71 -7.32 -8.05 1.03
C PHE A 71 -6.78 -8.93 -0.10
N GLY A 72 -5.54 -8.70 -0.51
CA GLY A 72 -4.91 -9.44 -1.59
C GLY A 72 -3.39 -9.45 -1.43
N HIS A 73 -2.74 -10.54 -1.82
CA HIS A 73 -1.30 -10.69 -1.70
C HIS A 73 -0.74 -11.49 -2.86
N PHE A 74 0.42 -11.05 -3.31
CA PHE A 74 1.27 -11.80 -4.22
C PHE A 74 2.71 -11.57 -3.80
N SER A 75 3.50 -12.64 -3.77
CA SER A 75 4.95 -12.59 -3.52
C SER A 75 5.61 -13.75 -4.27
N ASP A 76 6.76 -13.49 -4.87
CA ASP A 76 7.58 -14.55 -5.47
C ASP A 76 8.30 -15.40 -4.39
N PHE A 77 8.34 -14.97 -3.12
CA PHE A 77 9.20 -15.55 -2.09
C PHE A 77 8.52 -16.10 -0.83
N ARG A 78 7.32 -15.62 -0.48
CA ARG A 78 6.66 -16.01 0.77
C ARG A 78 5.14 -16.11 0.66
N SER A 79 4.55 -16.87 1.57
CA SER A 79 3.10 -17.07 1.59
C SER A 79 2.34 -15.88 2.19
N PHE A 80 1.03 -15.83 1.96
CA PHE A 80 0.16 -14.86 2.61
C PHE A 80 0.13 -15.02 4.14
N ASP A 81 0.20 -16.26 4.65
CA ASP A 81 0.21 -16.50 6.10
C ASP A 81 1.50 -16.01 6.75
N ASP A 82 2.65 -16.18 6.09
CA ASP A 82 3.92 -15.61 6.54
C ASP A 82 3.85 -14.09 6.56
N THR A 83 3.35 -13.51 5.46
CA THR A 83 3.19 -12.05 5.31
C THR A 83 2.25 -11.46 6.37
N ARG A 84 1.10 -12.10 6.60
CA ARG A 84 0.14 -11.68 7.64
C ARG A 84 0.77 -11.70 9.03
N SER A 85 1.62 -12.70 9.29
CA SER A 85 2.30 -12.84 10.59
C SER A 85 3.41 -11.79 10.76
N ALA A 86 4.05 -11.38 9.66
CA ALA A 86 5.16 -10.43 9.65
C ALA A 86 4.73 -8.97 9.38
N ILE A 87 3.46 -8.69 9.06
CA ILE A 87 3.00 -7.35 8.64
C ILE A 87 3.34 -6.25 9.66
N GLN A 88 3.35 -6.56 10.96
CA GLN A 88 3.69 -5.57 11.99
C GLN A 88 5.17 -5.15 11.95
N THR A 89 6.05 -6.02 11.46
CA THR A 89 7.48 -5.75 11.31
C THR A 89 7.83 -5.24 9.93
N ASP A 90 7.16 -5.73 8.89
CA ASP A 90 7.45 -5.38 7.49
C ASP A 90 6.79 -4.08 7.04
N PHE A 91 5.66 -3.70 7.66
CA PHE A 91 5.08 -2.38 7.50
C PHE A 91 5.88 -1.40 8.35
N THR A 92 6.81 -0.69 7.74
CA THR A 92 7.79 0.14 8.44
C THR A 92 7.15 1.32 9.17
N GLU A 93 7.90 1.89 10.11
CA GLU A 93 7.46 3.08 10.83
C GLU A 93 7.21 4.27 9.89
N ALA A 94 8.10 4.51 8.92
CA ALA A 94 7.96 5.59 7.95
C ALA A 94 6.65 5.47 7.15
N LEU A 95 6.32 4.28 6.65
CA LEU A 95 5.07 4.08 5.93
C LEU A 95 3.85 4.16 6.87
N ARG A 96 3.97 3.70 8.12
CA ARG A 96 2.88 3.81 9.12
C ARG A 96 2.56 5.26 9.44
N MET A 97 3.57 6.13 9.54
CA MET A 97 3.38 7.56 9.79
C MET A 97 2.51 8.24 8.74
N GLU A 98 2.51 7.71 7.51
CA GLU A 98 1.83 8.31 6.37
C GLU A 98 0.40 7.76 6.16
N LEU A 99 -0.07 6.85 7.03
CA LEU A 99 -1.44 6.33 6.98
C LEU A 99 -2.54 7.40 7.03
N PRO A 100 -2.44 8.46 7.85
CA PRO A 100 -3.44 9.53 7.84
C PRO A 100 -3.53 10.22 6.47
N LYS A 101 -2.37 10.52 5.86
CA LYS A 101 -2.29 11.09 4.51
C LYS A 101 -2.93 10.16 3.47
N VAL A 102 -2.56 8.88 3.49
CA VAL A 102 -3.15 7.87 2.60
C VAL A 102 -4.67 7.81 2.77
N PHE A 103 -5.19 7.86 3.99
CA PHE A 103 -6.64 7.80 4.21
C PHE A 103 -7.37 9.09 3.80
N PHE A 104 -6.87 10.26 4.18
CA PHE A 104 -7.60 11.54 4.06
C PHE A 104 -7.31 12.32 2.78
N ASP A 105 -6.14 12.18 2.16
CA ASP A 105 -5.80 12.93 0.95
C ASP A 105 -6.45 12.29 -0.29
N LYS A 106 -6.64 13.12 -1.33
CA LYS A 106 -7.13 12.65 -2.62
C LYS A 106 -6.08 11.80 -3.31
N ALA A 107 -6.53 10.76 -3.99
CA ALA A 107 -5.65 9.97 -4.82
C ALA A 107 -5.12 10.77 -6.04
N PRO A 108 -3.94 10.43 -6.58
CA PRO A 108 -3.02 9.41 -6.07
C PRO A 108 -2.16 9.92 -4.90
N VAL A 109 -1.90 9.04 -3.94
CA VAL A 109 -0.92 9.23 -2.86
C VAL A 109 0.14 8.16 -2.99
N VAL A 110 1.41 8.55 -2.98
CA VAL A 110 2.56 7.64 -3.06
C VAL A 110 3.53 8.04 -1.97
N VAL A 111 3.93 7.05 -1.19
CA VAL A 111 4.83 7.17 -0.06
C VAL A 111 5.92 6.15 -0.26
N ASP A 112 7.16 6.54 0.04
CA ASP A 112 8.34 5.71 -0.05
C ASP A 112 9.06 5.70 1.29
N ASP A 113 9.69 4.58 1.58
CA ASP A 113 10.62 4.37 2.66
C ASP A 113 11.95 3.87 2.07
N ALA A 114 12.83 4.83 1.80
CA ALA A 114 14.16 4.55 1.26
C ALA A 114 15.02 3.66 2.16
N MET A 115 14.64 3.45 3.43
CA MET A 115 15.38 2.61 4.39
C MET A 115 14.79 1.20 4.52
N ALA A 116 13.67 0.91 3.85
CA ALA A 116 13.17 -0.45 3.74
C ALA A 116 14.13 -1.33 2.94
N SER A 117 14.22 -2.60 3.33
CA SER A 117 15.09 -3.60 2.70
C SER A 117 14.63 -5.00 3.06
N GLY A 118 15.06 -5.98 2.27
CA GLY A 118 14.69 -7.38 2.48
C GLY A 118 13.20 -7.58 2.31
N THR A 119 12.50 -7.99 3.36
CA THR A 119 11.05 -8.30 3.33
C THR A 119 10.15 -7.11 3.66
N LYS A 120 10.74 -5.97 3.99
CA LYS A 120 10.01 -4.76 4.39
C LYS A 120 9.45 -4.06 3.16
N TYR A 121 8.25 -3.51 3.29
CA TYR A 121 7.68 -2.71 2.22
C TYR A 121 8.39 -1.36 2.13
N ASP A 122 8.86 -1.01 0.94
CA ASP A 122 9.48 0.27 0.62
C ASP A 122 8.48 1.29 0.10
N ALA A 123 7.30 0.88 -0.35
CA ALA A 123 6.31 1.83 -0.85
C ALA A 123 4.89 1.53 -0.33
N LEU A 124 4.14 2.61 -0.10
CA LEU A 124 2.72 2.60 0.20
C LEU A 124 2.00 3.53 -0.76
N MET A 125 1.00 3.02 -1.46
CA MET A 125 0.29 3.79 -2.48
C MET A 125 -1.23 3.72 -2.30
N LYS A 126 -1.91 4.83 -2.57
CA LYS A 126 -3.34 4.91 -2.83
C LYS A 126 -3.56 5.48 -4.22
N ILE A 127 -4.37 4.76 -4.99
CA ILE A 127 -4.55 5.04 -6.43
C ILE A 127 -5.96 5.56 -6.71
N THR A 128 -6.92 5.27 -5.84
CA THR A 128 -8.30 5.72 -5.96
C THR A 128 -8.75 6.37 -4.66
N ASP A 129 -9.69 7.30 -4.76
CA ASP A 129 -10.32 7.89 -3.58
C ASP A 129 -11.05 6.82 -2.76
N ASN A 130 -11.36 7.14 -1.51
CA ASN A 130 -12.01 6.19 -0.61
C ASN A 130 -13.38 5.77 -1.16
N ILE A 131 -13.69 4.48 -1.02
CA ILE A 131 -14.97 3.88 -1.41
C ILE A 131 -15.60 3.33 -0.14
N ASP A 132 -16.90 3.59 0.07
CA ASP A 132 -17.66 3.07 1.21
C ASP A 132 -16.98 3.24 2.59
N GLY A 133 -16.25 4.35 2.76
CA GLY A 133 -15.59 4.70 4.02
C GLY A 133 -14.23 4.02 4.28
N TYR A 134 -13.67 3.30 3.31
CA TYR A 134 -12.32 2.75 3.39
C TYR A 134 -11.44 3.19 2.21
N ALA A 135 -10.14 3.30 2.47
CA ALA A 135 -9.11 3.45 1.44
C ALA A 135 -8.59 2.07 1.02
N ILE A 136 -8.37 1.86 -0.27
CA ILE A 136 -7.58 0.73 -0.77
C ILE A 136 -6.16 1.22 -0.97
N ALA A 137 -5.22 0.59 -0.27
CA ALA A 137 -3.81 0.88 -0.40
C ALA A 137 -3.01 -0.36 -0.80
N ILE A 138 -1.89 -0.13 -1.47
CA ILE A 138 -0.99 -1.15 -1.99
C ILE A 138 0.37 -0.91 -1.34
N LEU A 139 0.85 -1.92 -0.63
CA LEU A 139 2.23 -2.00 -0.16
C LEU A 139 3.04 -2.75 -1.21
N LEU A 140 4.20 -2.21 -1.59
CA LEU A 140 5.13 -2.84 -2.53
C LEU A 140 6.45 -3.13 -1.84
N ASN A 141 7.08 -4.24 -2.24
CA ASN A 141 8.41 -4.61 -1.79
C ASN A 141 9.32 -4.90 -3.00
N ASP A 142 10.42 -4.16 -3.02
CA ASP A 142 11.65 -4.32 -3.75
C ASP A 142 12.75 -4.63 -2.73
N PRO A 143 13.31 -5.86 -2.71
CA PRO A 143 14.30 -6.24 -1.72
C PRO A 143 15.65 -5.55 -1.92
N ASP A 144 15.91 -5.01 -3.12
CA ASP A 144 17.23 -4.58 -3.58
C ASP A 144 17.37 -3.05 -3.76
N ALA A 145 16.27 -2.28 -3.79
CA ALA A 145 16.30 -0.84 -4.01
C ALA A 145 15.11 -0.06 -3.41
N SER A 146 15.28 1.25 -3.20
CA SER A 146 14.19 2.18 -2.89
C SER A 146 13.31 2.45 -4.12
N PHE A 147 11.99 2.50 -3.93
CA PHE A 147 11.02 2.77 -4.98
C PHE A 147 11.23 4.17 -5.61
N LEU A 148 11.47 5.21 -4.80
CA LEU A 148 11.71 6.55 -5.33
C LEU A 148 13.08 6.74 -5.97
N GLU A 149 14.12 6.04 -5.52
CA GLU A 149 15.42 6.06 -6.23
C GLU A 149 15.23 5.59 -7.67
N TYR A 150 14.41 4.57 -7.89
CA TYR A 150 14.05 4.11 -9.22
C TYR A 150 13.23 5.16 -10.00
N LEU A 151 12.25 5.82 -9.38
CA LEU A 151 11.49 6.92 -9.99
C LEU A 151 12.36 8.14 -10.35
N GLY A 152 13.41 8.42 -9.57
CA GLY A 152 14.38 9.46 -9.89
C GLY A 152 15.15 9.18 -11.19
N THR A 153 15.30 7.91 -11.55
CA THR A 153 15.95 7.48 -12.80
C THR A 153 15.01 7.42 -14.02
N HIS A 154 13.69 7.37 -13.80
CA HIS A 154 12.65 7.30 -14.85
C HIS A 154 11.80 8.58 -14.85
N ARG A 155 12.10 9.50 -15.78
CA ARG A 155 11.61 10.90 -15.76
C ARG A 155 10.07 11.00 -15.77
N GLY A 156 9.56 12.01 -15.06
CA GLY A 156 8.15 12.15 -14.64
C GLY A 156 7.00 12.01 -15.66
N ASN A 157 7.22 12.15 -16.98
CA ASN A 157 6.16 11.84 -17.97
C ASN A 157 5.83 10.34 -17.99
N ASP A 158 6.83 9.49 -17.75
CA ASP A 158 6.66 8.05 -17.67
C ASP A 158 5.85 7.71 -16.41
N TRP A 159 6.10 8.39 -15.30
CA TRP A 159 5.39 8.16 -14.04
C TRP A 159 3.91 8.51 -14.11
N GLN A 160 3.54 9.67 -14.66
CA GLN A 160 2.13 10.02 -14.84
C GLN A 160 1.41 9.00 -15.74
N GLN A 161 2.09 8.48 -16.76
CA GLN A 161 1.54 7.45 -17.64
C GLN A 161 1.41 6.10 -16.94
N ILE A 162 2.40 5.71 -16.13
CA ILE A 162 2.38 4.50 -15.30
C ILE A 162 1.23 4.57 -14.31
N MET A 163 1.10 5.70 -13.59
CA MET A 163 0.00 5.91 -12.64
C MET A 163 -1.36 5.93 -13.32
N GLY A 164 -1.51 6.59 -14.48
CA GLY A 164 -2.78 6.56 -15.22
C GLY A 164 -3.17 5.14 -15.69
N LYS A 165 -2.20 4.34 -16.16
CA LYS A 165 -2.45 2.93 -16.51
C LYS A 165 -2.75 2.08 -15.29
N LEU A 166 -2.10 2.36 -14.17
CA LEU A 166 -2.31 1.66 -12.91
C LEU A 166 -3.65 2.05 -12.29
N GLU A 167 -4.11 3.28 -12.41
CA GLU A 167 -5.46 3.73 -12.05
C GLU A 167 -6.51 2.98 -12.84
N ILE A 168 -6.32 2.84 -14.16
CA ILE A 168 -7.21 2.02 -15.01
C ILE A 168 -7.19 0.55 -14.55
N THR A 169 -6.01 0.01 -14.25
CA THR A 169 -5.86 -1.35 -13.74
C THR A 169 -6.55 -1.52 -12.40
N ALA A 170 -6.34 -0.60 -11.45
CA ALA A 170 -6.94 -0.60 -10.13
C ALA A 170 -8.45 -0.36 -10.17
N ALA A 171 -8.95 0.48 -11.09
CA ALA A 171 -10.38 0.71 -11.30
C ALA A 171 -11.05 -0.50 -11.98
N SER A 172 -10.38 -1.13 -12.95
CA SER A 172 -10.82 -2.42 -13.52
C SER A 172 -10.87 -3.49 -12.44
N LEU A 173 -9.84 -3.54 -11.58
CA LEU A 173 -9.79 -4.45 -10.43
C LEU A 173 -10.90 -4.13 -9.42
N ALA A 174 -11.15 -2.87 -9.07
CA ALA A 174 -12.23 -2.47 -8.19
C ALA A 174 -13.61 -2.84 -8.77
N SER A 175 -13.79 -2.72 -10.08
CA SER A 175 -15.00 -3.13 -10.79
C SER A 175 -15.13 -4.66 -10.95
N GLU A 176 -14.04 -5.39 -11.13
CA GLU A 176 -13.98 -6.87 -11.19
C GLU A 176 -14.20 -7.48 -9.80
N MET A 177 -13.67 -6.82 -8.78
CA MET A 177 -13.86 -7.14 -7.37
C MET A 177 -15.26 -6.80 -6.88
N ASN A 178 -16.08 -6.09 -7.67
CA ASN A 178 -17.43 -5.58 -7.38
C ASN A 178 -17.96 -6.15 -6.07
N LEU A 179 -17.55 -5.44 -5.01
CA LEU A 179 -17.92 -5.67 -3.62
C LEU A 179 -19.34 -5.16 -3.44
N LEU A 180 -20.29 -5.79 -4.16
CA LEU A 180 -21.70 -5.73 -3.83
C LEU A 180 -21.96 -6.62 -2.60
#